data_AF-A0A6V7MCL6-F1
#
_entry.id   AF-A0A6V7MCL6-F1
#
_cell.length_a   1.000
_cell.length_b   1.000
_cell.length_c   1.000
_cell.angle_alpha   90.00
_cell.angle_beta   90.00
_cell.angle_gamma   90.00
#
_symmetry.space_group_name_H-M   'P 1'
#
loop_
_entity.id
_entity.type
_entity.pdbx_description
1 polymer ?
#
loop_
_entity_poly.entity_id
_entity_poly.type
_entity_poly.pdbx_seq_one_letter_code
_entity_poly.pdbx_strand_id
1 'polypeptide(L)' 'YKATHIRLGEHNTETNPDCEDEYCAEPVQDFTIEKTIVHEKYNSPLYKHDIAVIRLDKPAQYN' A
#
# COMPACT_ATOMS: atom_id res chain seq x y z
N TYR A 1 -0.17 14.89 -6.32
CA TYR A 1 0.54 14.13 -5.27
C TYR A 1 0.96 12.79 -5.84
N LYS A 2 2.19 12.33 -5.56
CA LYS A 2 2.69 11.02 -5.98
C LYS A 2 2.92 10.19 -4.73
N ALA A 3 2.42 8.96 -4.68
CA ALA A 3 2.72 8.06 -3.58
C ALA A 3 4.24 7.82 -3.52
N THR A 4 4.78 7.75 -2.31
CA THR A 4 6.22 7.54 -2.06
C THR A 4 6.51 6.22 -1.37
N HIS A 5 5.59 5.77 -0.51
CA HIS A 5 5.71 4.55 0.29
C HIS A 5 4.39 3.80 0.29
N ILE A 6 4.48 2.48 0.47
CA ILE A 6 3.34 1.59 0.67
C ILE A 6 3.55 0.87 2.00
N ARG A 7 2.50 0.85 2.83
CA ARG A 7 2.48 0.13 4.12
C ARG A 7 1.43 -0.97 4.06
N LEU A 8 1.80 -2.19 4.45
CA LEU A 8 0.90 -3.35 4.53
C LEU A 8 0.85 -3.89 5.97
N GLY A 9 -0.30 -4.47 6.33
CA GLY A 9 -0.52 -5.09 7.65
C GLY A 9 -0.82 -4.11 8.79
N GLU A 10 -1.11 -2.84 8.48
CA GLU A 10 -1.39 -1.79 9.47
C GLU A 10 -2.87 -1.78 9.88
N HIS A 11 -3.15 -1.58 11.17
CA HIS A 11 -4.50 -1.41 11.68
C HIS A 11 -4.70 0.01 12.26
N ASN A 12 -3.81 0.47 13.13
CA ASN A 12 -3.87 1.80 13.72
C ASN A 12 -2.55 2.56 13.54
N THR A 13 -2.58 3.60 12.70
CA THR A 13 -1.39 4.38 12.36
C THR A 13 -0.77 5.17 13.53
N GLU A 14 -1.46 5.29 14.66
CA GLU A 14 -0.96 5.98 15.85
C GLU A 14 -0.23 5.04 16.81
N THR A 15 -0.37 3.72 16.64
CA THR A 15 0.18 2.70 17.54
C THR A 15 1.02 1.68 16.76
N ASN A 16 2.08 1.16 17.38
CA ASN A 16 2.86 0.05 16.83
C ASN A 16 3.72 -0.55 17.95
N PRO A 17 3.51 -1.81 18.38
CA PRO A 17 2.60 -2.80 17.79
C PRO A 17 1.12 -2.53 18.12
N ASP A 18 0.25 -2.97 17.21
CA ASP A 18 -1.19 -2.99 17.44
C ASP A 18 -1.56 -4.24 18.24
N CYS A 19 -2.14 -4.07 19.43
CA CYS A 19 -2.47 -5.17 20.33
C CYS A 19 -3.94 -5.09 20.77
N GLU A 20 -4.60 -6.25 20.75
CA GLU A 20 -5.89 -6.48 21.40
C GLU A 20 -5.70 -7.50 22.52
N ASP A 21 -6.00 -7.09 23.76
CA ASP A 21 -5.70 -7.85 24.98
C ASP A 21 -4.23 -8.28 25.09
N GLU A 22 -3.94 -9.59 25.08
CA GLU A 22 -2.58 -10.14 25.15
C GLU A 22 -2.01 -10.51 23.75
N TYR A 23 -2.78 -10.30 22.68
CA TYR A 23 -2.39 -10.66 21.32
C TYR A 23 -2.04 -9.41 20.52
N CYS A 24 -0.82 -9.38 20.01
CA CYS A 24 -0.36 -8.31 19.14
C CYS A 24 -0.29 -8.78 17.68
N ALA A 25 -0.66 -7.90 16.76
CA ALA A 25 -0.47 -8.10 15.34
C ALA A 25 1.01 -8.19 14.99
N GLU A 26 1.31 -8.84 13.87
CA GLU A 26 2.65 -8.85 13.33
C GLU A 26 3.10 -7.44 12.89
N PRO A 27 4.42 -7.17 12.85
CA PRO A 27 4.92 -5.87 12.42
C PRO A 27 4.46 -5.49 11.01
N VAL A 28 4.13 -4.22 10.83
CA VAL A 28 3.84 -3.65 9.52
C VAL A 28 5.00 -3.82 8.55
N GLN A 29 4.67 -4.00 7.27
CA GLN A 29 5.66 -4.08 6.20
C GLN A 29 5.65 -2.80 5.38
N ASP A 30 6.74 -2.05 5.42
CA ASP A 30 6.95 -0.83 4.64
C ASP A 30 7.78 -1.10 3.37
N PHE A 31 7.34 -0.52 2.26
CA PHE A 31 7.92 -0.68 0.92
C PHE A 31 8.13 0.67 0.23
N THR A 32 9.18 0.75 -0.57
CA THR A 32 9.30 1.82 -1.58
C THR A 32 8.64 1.39 -2.90
N ILE A 33 8.35 2.35 -3.77
CA ILE A 33 7.69 2.09 -5.05
C ILE A 33 8.74 1.84 -6.14
N GLU A 34 8.79 0.61 -6.66
CA GLU A 34 9.61 0.29 -7.84
C GLU A 34 9.01 0.94 -9.10
N LYS A 35 7.70 0.76 -9.30
CA LYS A 35 7.01 1.26 -10.51
C LYS A 35 5.54 1.58 -10.25
N THR A 36 5.06 2.64 -10.87
CA THR A 36 3.64 2.96 -10.98
C THR A 36 3.19 2.81 -12.43
N ILE A 37 2.16 2.01 -12.67
CA ILE A 37 1.60 1.72 -13.99
C ILE A 37 0.16 2.25 -14.01
N VAL A 38 -0.03 3.43 -14.60
CA VAL A 38 -1.36 4.06 -14.74
C VAL A 38 -2.09 3.42 -15.92
N HIS A 39 -3.41 3.25 -15.81
CA HIS A 39 -4.22 2.75 -16.92
C HIS A 39 -4.07 3.65 -18.16
N GLU A 40 -3.79 3.05 -19.32
CA GLU A 40 -3.45 3.76 -20.56
C GLU A 40 -4.52 4.77 -21.01
N LYS A 41 -5.79 4.47 -20.72
CA LYS A 41 -6.95 5.33 -21.04
C LYS A 41 -7.46 6.18 -19.88
N TYR A 42 -6.68 6.32 -18.80
CA TYR A 42 -7.07 7.15 -17.67
C TYR A 42 -7.45 8.55 -18.14
N ASN A 43 -8.54 9.06 -17.59
CA ASN A 43 -8.99 10.44 -17.75
C ASN A 43 -9.47 10.80 -19.18
N SER A 44 -9.84 9.81 -20.01
CA SER A 44 -10.43 10.04 -21.33
C SER A 44 -11.69 9.17 -21.57
N PRO A 45 -12.92 9.68 -21.35
CA PRO A 45 -13.27 10.99 -20.77
C PRO A 45 -12.88 11.15 -19.29
N LEU A 46 -13.01 12.37 -18.77
CA LEU A 46 -12.57 12.75 -17.42
C LEU A 46 -12.98 11.71 -16.35
N TYR A 47 -12.04 11.33 -15.49
CA TYR A 47 -12.17 10.30 -14.43
C TYR A 47 -12.48 8.88 -14.90
N LYS A 48 -12.56 8.61 -16.21
CA LYS A 48 -12.71 7.23 -16.69
C LYS A 48 -11.41 6.47 -16.51
N HIS A 49 -11.52 5.18 -16.22
CA HIS A 49 -10.39 4.28 -16.01
C HIS A 49 -9.43 4.75 -14.90
N ASP A 50 -9.97 5.26 -13.80
CA ASP A 50 -9.21 5.68 -12.62
C ASP A 50 -8.69 4.47 -11.84
N ILE A 51 -7.64 3.86 -12.38
CA ILE A 51 -6.97 2.70 -11.80
C ILE A 51 -5.48 2.73 -12.17
N ALA A 52 -4.64 2.29 -11.23
CA ALA A 52 -3.21 2.09 -11.45
C ALA A 52 -2.72 0.86 -10.68
N VAL A 53 -1.66 0.23 -11.17
CA VAL A 53 -0.95 -0.84 -10.48
C VAL A 53 0.36 -0.30 -9.95
N ILE A 54 0.64 -0.54 -8.67
CA ILE A 54 1.91 -0.22 -8.02
C ILE A 54 2.68 -1.52 -7.83
N ARG A 55 3.91 -1.57 -8.36
CA ARG A 55 4.85 -2.66 -8.10
C ARG A 55 5.75 -2.27 -6.92
N LEU A 56 5.73 -3.11 -5.89
CA LEU A 56 6.58 -2.97 -4.70
C LEU A 56 8.05 -3.22 -5.05
N ASP A 57 8.97 -2.60 -4.31
CA ASP A 57 10.42 -2.79 -4.44
C ASP A 57 10.92 -4.20 -4.05
N LYS A 58 10.16 -4.91 -3.23
CA LYS A 58 10.40 -6.31 -2.84
C LYS A 58 9.08 -7.04 -2.63
N PRO A 59 9.05 -8.39 -2.72
CA PRO A 59 7.84 -9.16 -2.43
C PRO A 59 7.36 -8.96 -1.01
N ALA A 60 6.04 -8.89 -0.83
CA ALA A 60 5.42 -8.93 0.49
C ALA A 60 5.51 -10.34 1.08
N GLN A 61 5.74 -10.44 2.38
CA GLN A 61 5.64 -11.69 3.11
C GLN A 61 4.19 -11.89 3.54
N TYR A 62 3.63 -13.07 3.26
CA TYR A 62 2.29 -13.45 3.66
C TYR A 62 2.34 -14.19 4.99
N ASN A 63 1.38 -13.90 5.85
CA ASN A 63 1.22 -14.49 7.17
C ASN A 63 0.14 -15.57 7.15
#